data_AF-A0A7C5BBM9-F1
#
_entry.id   AF-A0A7C5BBM9-F1
#
_cell.length_a   1.000
_cell.length_b   1.000
_cell.length_c   1.000
_cell.angle_alpha   90.00
_cell.angle_beta   90.00
_cell.angle_gamma   90.00
#
_symmetry.space_group_name_H-M   'P 1'
#
loop_
_entity.id
_entity.type
_entity.pdbx_description
1 polymer ?
#
loop_
_entity_poly.entity_id
_entity_poly.type
_entity_poly.pdbx_seq_one_letter_code
_entity_poly.pdbx_strand_id
1 'polypeptide(L)'
;MHHYEHLKTEKIDKVLLVTLNRPPYNPLSSALYGEILKLCEELESSDEVKVLVITGSEKAFSTGLDVKEVHGKSPYEMSLIGDLSRKASWSLSELSIPTIAVIRGLAVGGGLELALCCDFRFAAEDSR
;
A
#
# COMPACT_ATOMS: atom_id res chain seq x y z
N MET A 1 -11.68 -5.11 -12.60
CA MET A 1 -10.44 -4.70 -11.90
C MET A 1 -9.27 -4.98 -12.80
N HIS A 2 -8.32 -4.04 -12.88
CA HIS A 2 -7.11 -4.21 -13.66
C HIS A 2 -6.21 -5.32 -13.09
N HIS A 3 -5.35 -5.88 -13.94
CA HIS A 3 -4.29 -6.78 -13.51
C HIS A 3 -3.15 -5.94 -12.91
N TYR A 4 -2.82 -6.19 -11.64
CA TYR A 4 -1.67 -5.61 -10.95
C TYR A 4 -0.54 -6.64 -10.88
N GLU A 5 0.70 -6.19 -10.86
CA GLU A 5 1.89 -7.02 -10.68
C GLU A 5 2.25 -7.16 -9.19
N HIS A 6 2.14 -6.07 -8.43
CA HIS A 6 2.58 -5.97 -7.05
C HIS A 6 1.44 -5.90 -6.03
N LEU A 7 0.19 -5.88 -6.49
CA LEU A 7 -1.00 -6.05 -5.66
C LEU A 7 -1.75 -7.33 -6.05
N LYS A 8 -2.24 -8.07 -5.05
CA LYS A 8 -3.25 -9.12 -5.24
C LYS A 8 -4.58 -8.61 -4.69
N THR A 9 -5.63 -8.69 -5.49
CA THR A 9 -6.96 -8.21 -5.12
C THR A 9 -7.96 -9.37 -5.02
N GLU A 10 -8.79 -9.34 -3.99
CA GLU A 10 -9.88 -10.27 -3.77
C GLU A 10 -11.11 -9.48 -3.31
N LYS A 11 -12.21 -9.55 -4.07
CA LYS A 11 -13.46 -8.88 -3.73
C LYS A 11 -14.39 -9.86 -3.01
N ILE A 12 -14.76 -9.53 -1.78
CA ILE A 12 -15.68 -10.29 -0.94
C ILE A 12 -16.89 -9.38 -0.66
N ASP A 13 -17.99 -9.62 -1.35
CA ASP A 13 -19.16 -8.73 -1.39
C ASP A 13 -18.78 -7.28 -1.74
N LYS A 14 -18.88 -6.36 -0.78
CA LYS A 14 -18.52 -4.94 -0.91
C LYS A 14 -17.16 -4.59 -0.32
N VAL A 15 -16.39 -5.59 0.12
CA VAL A 15 -15.05 -5.42 0.68
C VAL A 15 -14.02 -5.80 -0.38
N LEU A 16 -13.02 -4.95 -0.59
CA LEU A 16 -11.86 -5.29 -1.40
C LEU A 16 -10.67 -5.58 -0.47
N LEU A 17 -10.24 -6.84 -0.45
CA LEU A 17 -9.00 -7.24 0.19
C LEU A 17 -7.85 -7.09 -0.80
N VAL A 18 -6.84 -6.31 -0.41
CA VAL A 18 -5.62 -6.06 -1.16
C VAL A 18 -4.43 -6.58 -0.36
N THR A 19 -3.68 -7.50 -0.95
CA THR A 19 -2.43 -7.99 -0.38
C THR A 19 -1.25 -7.43 -1.14
N LEU A 20 -0.33 -6.76 -0.45
CA LEU A 20 0.96 -6.36 -1.00
C LEU A 20 1.74 -7.62 -1.40
N ASN A 21 2.11 -7.70 -2.67
CA ASN A 21 2.64 -8.91 -3.32
C ASN A 21 4.07 -8.70 -3.83
N ARG A 22 4.96 -8.26 -2.93
CA ARG A 22 6.41 -8.19 -3.17
C ARG A 22 7.16 -8.96 -2.07
N PRO A 23 6.98 -10.29 -2.01
CA PRO A 23 7.52 -11.09 -0.92
C PRO A 23 9.06 -11.06 -0.89
N PRO A 24 9.68 -11.35 0.28
CA PRO A 24 9.02 -11.71 1.53
C PRO A 24 8.65 -10.50 2.42
N TYR A 25 9.13 -9.29 2.10
CA TYR A 25 9.07 -8.14 3.01
C TYR A 25 8.28 -6.94 2.47
N ASN A 26 7.73 -7.05 1.26
CA ASN A 26 6.92 -6.02 0.61
C ASN A 26 7.56 -4.63 0.58
N PRO A 27 8.80 -4.48 0.05
CA PRO A 27 9.39 -3.16 -0.11
C PRO A 27 8.57 -2.31 -1.10
N LEU A 28 8.36 -1.05 -0.75
CA LEU A 28 7.60 -0.07 -1.51
C LEU A 28 8.47 0.53 -2.61
N SER A 29 8.31 0.00 -3.81
CA SER A 29 8.91 0.54 -5.03
C SER A 29 8.02 1.59 -5.69
N SER A 30 8.58 2.37 -6.62
CA SER A 30 7.81 3.31 -7.44
C SER A 30 6.66 2.62 -8.18
N ALA A 31 6.89 1.40 -8.69
CA ALA A 31 5.86 0.61 -9.35
C ALA A 31 4.70 0.27 -8.40
N LEU A 32 4.99 -0.15 -7.17
CA LEU A 32 3.96 -0.45 -6.19
C LEU A 32 3.19 0.81 -5.75
N TYR A 33 3.87 1.95 -5.56
CA TYR A 33 3.17 3.23 -5.31
C TYR A 33 2.25 3.61 -6.48
N GLY A 34 2.69 3.39 -7.72
CA GLY A 34 1.86 3.62 -8.91
C GLY A 34 0.61 2.74 -8.94
N GLU A 35 0.73 1.46 -8.55
CA GLU A 35 -0.43 0.56 -8.44
C GLU A 35 -1.39 0.97 -7.32
N ILE A 36 -0.87 1.42 -6.17
CA ILE A 36 -1.69 1.92 -5.06
C ILE A 36 -2.46 3.18 -5.50
N LEU A 37 -1.80 4.13 -6.16
CA LEU A 37 -2.44 5.34 -6.66
C LEU A 37 -3.58 4.99 -7.64
N LYS A 38 -3.29 4.11 -8.62
CA LYS A 38 -4.28 3.66 -9.60
C LYS A 38 -5.45 2.93 -8.94
N LEU A 39 -5.18 2.08 -7.95
CA LEU A 39 -6.22 1.42 -7.17
C LEU A 39 -7.15 2.43 -6.49
N CYS A 40 -6.60 3.50 -5.90
CA CYS A 40 -7.41 4.53 -5.26
C CYS A 40 -8.31 5.25 -6.28
N GLU A 41 -7.78 5.59 -7.46
CA GLU A 41 -8.57 6.18 -8.56
C GLU A 41 -9.70 5.26 -9.04
N GLU A 42 -9.44 3.94 -9.11
CA GLU A 42 -10.46 2.94 -9.44
C GLU A 42 -11.56 2.85 -8.38
N LEU A 43 -11.21 2.98 -7.10
CA LEU A 43 -12.16 2.96 -5.99
C LEU A 43 -13.01 4.22 -5.93
N GLU A 44 -12.45 5.40 -6.19
CA GLU A 44 -13.21 6.66 -6.25
C GLU A 44 -14.21 6.70 -7.42
N SER A 45 -13.89 6.00 -8.52
CA SER A 45 -14.76 5.95 -9.70
C SER A 45 -15.82 4.85 -9.64
N SER A 46 -15.90 4.07 -8.56
CA SER A 46 -16.81 2.93 -8.45
C SER A 46 -17.53 2.85 -7.10
N ASP A 47 -18.85 2.72 -7.15
CA ASP A 47 -19.68 2.49 -5.97
C ASP A 47 -19.74 1.02 -5.50
N GLU A 48 -19.06 0.11 -6.19
CA GLU A 48 -19.16 -1.33 -5.90
C GLU A 48 -18.44 -1.76 -4.62
N VAL A 49 -17.33 -1.10 -4.29
CA VAL A 49 -16.54 -1.35 -3.08
C VAL A 49 -16.90 -0.30 -2.04
N LYS A 50 -17.16 -0.73 -0.82
CA LYS A 50 -17.52 0.15 0.31
C LYS A 50 -16.50 0.09 1.45
N VAL A 51 -15.56 -0.85 1.42
CA VAL A 51 -14.43 -0.93 2.37
C VAL A 51 -13.21 -1.47 1.65
N LEU A 52 -12.06 -0.84 1.88
CA LEU A 52 -10.76 -1.34 1.45
C LEU A 52 -10.02 -1.94 2.65
N VAL A 53 -9.50 -3.16 2.50
CA VAL A 53 -8.60 -3.79 3.46
C VAL A 53 -7.25 -3.98 2.78
N ILE A 54 -6.18 -3.47 3.38
CA ILE A 54 -4.81 -3.66 2.91
C ILE A 54 -4.05 -4.52 3.91
N THR A 55 -3.35 -5.54 3.42
CA THR A 55 -2.50 -6.41 4.23
C THR A 55 -1.20 -6.75 3.48
N GLY A 56 -0.25 -7.35 4.18
CA GLY A 56 0.97 -7.92 3.58
C GLY A 56 1.05 -9.43 3.76
N SER A 57 2.28 -9.94 3.78
CA SER A 57 2.57 -11.34 4.05
C SER A 57 2.67 -11.61 5.55
N GLU A 58 2.81 -12.88 5.95
CA GLU A 58 3.03 -13.22 7.36
C GLU A 58 4.32 -12.63 7.93
N LYS A 59 5.36 -12.44 7.10
CA LYS A 59 6.65 -11.90 7.55
C LYS A 59 6.64 -10.38 7.70
N ALA A 60 5.89 -9.69 6.86
CA ALA A 60 5.77 -8.24 6.90
C ALA A 60 4.50 -7.77 6.20
N PHE A 61 3.89 -6.75 6.81
CA PHE A 61 3.04 -5.82 6.12
C PHE A 61 3.87 -5.14 5.02
N SER A 62 4.87 -4.35 5.40
CA SER A 62 5.85 -3.74 4.50
C SER A 62 7.06 -3.20 5.28
N THR A 63 8.26 -3.35 4.69
CA THR A 63 9.50 -2.74 5.20
C THR A 63 9.77 -1.33 4.67
N GLY A 64 8.79 -0.69 4.01
CA GLY A 64 8.94 0.66 3.49
C GLY A 64 9.80 0.72 2.22
N LEU A 65 10.46 1.85 2.00
CA LEU A 65 11.17 2.19 0.77
C LEU A 65 12.05 1.04 0.24
N ASP A 66 11.93 0.73 -1.06
CA ASP A 66 12.78 -0.26 -1.71
C ASP A 66 14.22 0.28 -1.87
N VAL A 67 15.09 -0.06 -0.91
CA VAL A 67 16.50 0.36 -0.87
C VAL A 67 17.26 -0.06 -2.13
N LYS A 68 16.87 -1.16 -2.77
CA LYS A 68 17.52 -1.61 -4.01
C LYS A 68 17.15 -0.73 -5.19
N GLU A 69 15.90 -0.26 -5.26
CA GLU A 69 15.44 0.65 -6.31
C GLU A 69 16.12 2.02 -6.19
N VAL A 70 16.31 2.52 -4.97
CA VAL A 70 16.88 3.85 -4.74
C VAL A 70 18.41 3.88 -4.77
N HIS A 71 19.06 2.73 -4.78
CA HIS A 71 20.51 2.66 -4.83
C HIS A 71 21.06 3.30 -6.11
N GLY A 72 21.97 4.28 -5.97
CA GLY A 72 22.60 4.96 -7.09
C GLY A 72 21.73 6.04 -7.77
N LYS A 73 20.52 6.30 -7.26
CA LYS A 73 19.67 7.38 -7.79
C LYS A 73 20.20 8.76 -7.39
N SER A 74 20.08 9.70 -8.32
CA SER A 74 20.36 11.12 -8.07
C SER A 74 19.31 11.76 -7.14
N PRO A 75 19.62 12.91 -6.51
CA PRO A 75 18.64 13.64 -5.71
C PRO A 75 17.35 14.00 -6.49
N TYR A 76 17.47 14.29 -7.78
CA TYR A 76 16.32 14.57 -8.63
C TYR A 76 15.43 13.33 -8.80
N GLU A 77 16.02 12.17 -9.11
CA GLU A 77 15.26 10.92 -9.20
C GLU A 77 14.61 10.54 -7.86
N MET A 78 15.31 10.75 -6.74
CA MET A 78 14.74 10.55 -5.41
C MET A 78 13.54 11.47 -5.14
N SER A 79 13.59 12.73 -5.62
CA SER A 79 12.46 13.65 -5.52
C SER A 79 11.24 13.12 -6.27
N LEU A 80 11.41 12.57 -7.47
CA LEU A 80 10.32 12.02 -8.27
C LEU A 80 9.64 10.82 -7.58
N ILE A 81 10.44 9.94 -6.96
CA ILE A 81 9.91 8.82 -6.16
C ILE A 81 9.16 9.37 -4.93
N GLY A 82 9.73 10.38 -4.27
CA GLY A 82 9.09 11.07 -3.16
C GLY A 82 7.74 11.68 -3.53
N ASP A 83 7.64 12.34 -4.69
CA ASP A 83 6.39 12.90 -5.19
C ASP A 83 5.34 11.83 -5.47
N LEU A 84 5.74 10.71 -6.09
CA LEU A 84 4.82 9.59 -6.34
C LEU A 84 4.34 8.94 -5.05
N SER A 85 5.25 8.70 -4.09
CA SER A 85 4.88 8.14 -2.78
C SER A 85 3.90 9.04 -2.04
N ARG A 86 4.13 10.36 -2.02
CA ARG A 86 3.20 11.33 -1.42
C ARG A 86 1.84 11.31 -2.07
N LYS A 87 1.77 11.27 -3.41
CA LYS A 87 0.49 11.20 -4.14
C LYS A 87 -0.27 9.93 -3.81
N ALA A 88 0.39 8.78 -3.86
CA ALA A 88 -0.25 7.50 -3.53
C ALA A 88 -0.75 7.46 -2.08
N SER A 89 0.09 7.89 -1.12
CA SER A 89 -0.28 7.97 0.30
C SER A 89 -1.43 8.94 0.56
N TRP A 90 -1.43 10.11 -0.08
CA TRP A 90 -2.50 11.10 0.04
C TRP A 90 -3.81 10.59 -0.56
N SER A 91 -3.75 9.96 -1.74
CA SER A 91 -4.94 9.36 -2.36
C SER A 91 -5.53 8.26 -1.50
N LEU A 92 -4.70 7.45 -0.82
CA LEU A 92 -5.17 6.44 0.12
C LEU A 92 -5.81 7.07 1.36
N SER A 93 -5.22 8.12 1.93
CA SER A 93 -5.75 8.78 3.13
C SER A 93 -7.03 9.58 2.90
N GLU A 94 -7.27 10.02 1.67
CA GLU A 94 -8.46 10.79 1.30
C GLU A 94 -9.53 9.94 0.60
N LEU A 95 -9.41 8.60 0.61
CA LEU A 95 -10.42 7.73 0.01
C LEU A 95 -11.79 7.96 0.66
N SER A 96 -12.83 8.06 -0.17
CA SER A 96 -14.23 8.27 0.22
C SER A 96 -14.87 7.07 0.93
N ILE A 97 -14.15 5.95 1.04
CA ILE A 97 -14.58 4.71 1.69
C ILE A 97 -13.63 4.35 2.84
N PRO A 98 -14.13 3.72 3.92
CA PRO A 98 -13.27 3.27 5.01
C PRO A 98 -12.15 2.34 4.55
N THR A 99 -10.96 2.59 5.10
CA THR A 99 -9.73 1.86 4.82
C THR A 99 -9.18 1.19 6.09
N ILE A 100 -8.72 -0.04 5.96
CA ILE A 100 -8.25 -0.86 7.08
C ILE A 100 -6.89 -1.47 6.74
N ALA A 101 -5.86 -1.14 7.53
CA ALA A 101 -4.59 -1.84 7.50
C ALA A 101 -4.61 -3.04 8.46
N VAL A 102 -4.41 -4.25 7.94
CA VAL A 102 -4.21 -5.47 8.73
C VAL A 102 -2.73 -5.80 8.73
N ILE A 103 -2.11 -5.70 9.90
CA ILE A 103 -0.65 -5.72 10.06
C ILE A 103 -0.22 -7.01 10.76
N ARG A 104 0.58 -7.82 10.06
CA ARG A 104 1.32 -8.95 10.62
C ARG A 104 2.82 -8.75 10.36
N GLY A 105 3.66 -9.13 11.31
CA GLY A 105 5.11 -8.96 11.20
C GLY A 105 5.51 -7.48 11.13
N LEU A 106 6.42 -7.15 10.22
CA LEU A 106 7.02 -5.81 10.13
C LEU A 106 6.13 -4.78 9.40
N ALA A 107 5.95 -3.61 10.00
CA ALA A 107 5.48 -2.38 9.37
C ALA A 107 6.46 -1.23 9.70
N VAL A 108 7.47 -1.02 8.84
CA VAL A 108 8.62 -0.15 9.15
C VAL A 108 8.78 0.97 8.12
N GLY A 109 9.13 2.17 8.58
CA GLY A 109 9.37 3.34 7.72
C GLY A 109 8.16 3.63 6.84
N GLY A 110 8.36 3.68 5.52
CA GLY A 110 7.26 3.83 4.55
C GLY A 110 6.13 2.81 4.69
N GLY A 111 6.39 1.62 5.22
CA GLY A 111 5.37 0.62 5.48
C GLY A 111 4.45 1.03 6.63
N LEU A 112 4.99 1.66 7.68
CA LEU A 112 4.20 2.26 8.75
C LEU A 112 3.45 3.50 8.26
N GLU A 113 4.10 4.34 7.46
CA GLU A 113 3.45 5.52 6.86
C GLU A 113 2.24 5.11 6.01
N LEU A 114 2.36 4.07 5.18
CA LEU A 114 1.23 3.53 4.41
C LEU A 114 0.09 3.03 5.31
N ALA A 115 0.41 2.35 6.42
CA ALA A 115 -0.59 1.90 7.38
C ALA A 115 -1.26 3.07 8.14
N LEU A 116 -0.53 4.17 8.35
CA LEU A 116 -1.06 5.39 8.96
C LEU A 116 -1.99 6.15 8.01
N CYS A 117 -1.85 5.98 6.70
CA CYS A 117 -2.81 6.50 5.71
C CYS A 117 -4.16 5.77 5.74
N CYS A 118 -4.28 4.60 6.38
CA CYS A 118 -5.57 3.94 6.54
C CYS A 118 -6.36 4.54 7.72
N ASP A 119 -7.68 4.40 7.76
CA ASP A 119 -8.50 4.87 8.88
C ASP A 119 -8.25 4.03 10.13
N PHE A 120 -8.30 2.69 9.96
CA PHE A 120 -8.13 1.72 11.03
C PHE A 120 -6.87 0.88 10.83
N ARG A 121 -6.26 0.47 11.95
CA ARG A 121 -5.12 -0.44 11.99
C ARG A 121 -5.42 -1.56 12.98
N PHE A 122 -5.29 -2.80 12.52
CA PHE A 122 -5.34 -3.99 13.36
C PHE A 122 -4.01 -4.70 13.25
N ALA A 123 -3.26 -4.75 14.35
CA ALA A 123 -1.95 -5.39 14.41
C ALA A 123 -2.02 -6.69 15.21
N ALA A 124 -1.37 -7.74 14.72
CA ALA A 124 -1.10 -8.94 15.50
C ALA A 124 -0.18 -8.62 16.70
N GLU A 125 -0.25 -9.41 17.76
CA GLU A 125 0.54 -9.20 18.99
C GLU A 125 2.06 -9.21 18.74
N ASP A 126 2.50 -9.95 17.73
CA ASP A 126 3.90 -10.11 17.33
C ASP A 126 4.37 -9.08 16.30
N SER A 127 3.47 -8.18 15.83
CA SER A 127 3.84 -7.13 14.87
C SER A 127 4.82 -6.12 15.48
N ARG A 128 5.67 -5.54 14.61
CA ARG A 128 6.72 -4.59 14.99
C ARG A 128 6.80 -3.42 14.01
#